data_AF-A0A674EAF0-F1
#
_entry.id   AF-A0A674EAF0-F1
#
_cell.length_a   1.000
_cell.length_b   1.000
_cell.length_c   1.000
_cell.angle_alpha   90.00
_cell.angle_beta   90.00
_cell.angle_gamma   90.00
#
_symmetry.space_group_name_H-M   'P 1'
#
loop_
_entity.id
_entity.type
_entity.pdbx_description
1 polymer ?
#
loop_
_entity_poly.entity_id
_entity_poly.type
_entity_poly.pdbx_seq_one_letter_code
_entity_poly.pdbx_strand_id
1 'polypeptide(L)'
;MADEKPKEGVKTENNDHINLKVAGQDGSVVQFKIKRHTPLSKLMKAYCERQGLTIRQIRFRFDGQPINETDTPAQRFNPCSSTYFLSCNPLIWLPL
;
A
#
# COMPACT_ATOMS: atom_id res chain seq x y z
N MET A 1 17.36 19.70 -8.54
CA MET A 1 17.03 18.73 -7.47
C MET A 1 16.35 17.55 -8.13
N ALA A 2 17.05 16.43 -8.28
CA ALA A 2 16.52 15.21 -8.88
C ALA A 2 16.79 14.08 -7.88
N ASP A 3 15.77 13.72 -7.11
CA ASP A 3 15.79 12.49 -6.32
C ASP A 3 15.63 11.34 -7.31
N GLU A 4 16.79 10.83 -7.76
CA GLU A 4 16.93 9.61 -8.54
C GLU A 4 16.51 8.44 -7.64
N LYS A 5 15.30 7.90 -7.87
CA LYS A 5 14.80 6.72 -7.16
C LYS A 5 15.21 5.43 -7.89
N PRO A 6 16.09 4.58 -7.33
CA PRO A 6 16.38 3.28 -7.91
C PRO A 6 15.17 2.36 -7.74
N LYS A 7 14.55 1.96 -8.85
CA LYS A 7 13.50 0.92 -8.91
C LYS A 7 14.16 -0.42 -9.28
N GLU A 8 14.79 -1.08 -8.33
CA GLU A 8 15.22 -2.46 -8.51
C GLU A 8 14.10 -3.43 -8.09
N GLY A 9 13.37 -3.88 -9.11
CA GLY A 9 12.42 -4.97 -9.02
C GLY A 9 13.14 -6.31 -9.04
N VAL A 10 13.42 -6.87 -7.87
CA VAL A 10 13.84 -8.28 -7.76
C VAL A 10 12.59 -9.16 -7.81
N LYS A 11 12.33 -9.71 -9.01
CA LYS A 11 11.39 -10.81 -9.22
C LYS A 11 11.98 -12.08 -8.63
N THR A 12 11.59 -12.43 -7.41
CA THR A 12 11.68 -13.82 -6.95
C THR A 12 10.28 -14.40 -7.02
N GLU A 13 10.08 -15.36 -7.91
CA GLU A 13 8.89 -16.20 -7.95
C GLU A 13 8.92 -17.09 -6.70
N ASN A 14 8.06 -16.81 -5.71
CA ASN A 14 7.84 -17.67 -4.57
C ASN A 14 6.41 -17.44 -4.07
N ASN A 15 5.73 -18.47 -3.61
CA ASN A 15 4.34 -18.44 -3.16
C ASN A 15 4.10 -17.48 -1.95
N ASP A 16 5.15 -16.84 -1.45
CA ASP A 16 5.13 -15.88 -0.34
C ASP A 16 4.76 -14.44 -0.73
N HIS A 17 4.35 -14.19 -1.97
CA HIS A 17 3.96 -12.85 -2.41
C HIS A 17 2.45 -12.66 -2.30
N ILE A 18 2.03 -11.54 -1.70
CA ILE A 18 0.65 -11.10 -1.62
C ILE A 18 0.43 -10.01 -2.67
N ASN A 19 -0.73 -10.08 -3.33
CA ASN A 19 -1.22 -9.01 -4.20
C ASN A 19 -2.06 -8.02 -3.39
N LEU A 20 -1.64 -6.76 -3.39
CA LEU A 20 -2.31 -5.65 -2.72
C LEU A 20 -2.83 -4.69 -3.77
N LYS A 21 -4.06 -4.18 -3.60
CA LYS A 21 -4.62 -3.14 -4.46
C LYS A 21 -4.81 -1.88 -3.62
N VAL A 22 -4.21 -0.78 -4.04
CA VAL A 22 -4.33 0.53 -3.39
C VAL A 22 -5.27 1.37 -4.23
N ALA A 23 -6.38 1.81 -3.65
CA ALA A 23 -7.32 2.72 -4.28
C ALA A 23 -7.04 4.16 -3.81
N GLY A 24 -6.73 5.02 -4.77
CA GLY A 24 -6.58 6.45 -4.60
C GLY A 24 -7.92 7.18 -4.49
N GLN A 25 -7.85 8.46 -4.14
CA GLN A 25 -9.04 9.31 -4.01
C GLN A 25 -9.69 9.59 -5.38
N ASP A 26 -8.88 9.68 -6.43
CA ASP A 26 -9.32 9.90 -7.81
C ASP A 26 -9.92 8.65 -8.49
N GLY A 27 -10.19 7.58 -7.72
CA GLY A 27 -10.63 6.28 -8.26
C GLY A 27 -9.52 5.48 -8.96
N SER A 28 -8.29 5.97 -8.96
CA SER A 28 -7.13 5.25 -9.50
C SER A 28 -6.77 4.04 -8.62
N VAL A 29 -6.56 2.87 -9.23
CA VAL A 29 -6.19 1.65 -8.50
C VAL A 29 -4.78 1.22 -8.91
N VAL A 30 -3.88 1.13 -7.94
CA VAL A 30 -2.50 0.68 -8.14
C VAL A 30 -2.30 -0.67 -7.48
N GLN A 31 -1.88 -1.66 -8.26
CA GLN A 31 -1.61 -3.00 -7.75
C GLN A 31 -0.12 -3.16 -7.41
N PHE A 32 0.14 -3.76 -6.25
CA PHE A 32 1.47 -4.09 -5.76
C PHE A 32 1.57 -5.58 -5.44
N LYS A 33 2.75 -6.16 -5.70
CA LYS A 33 3.09 -7.52 -5.31
C LYS A 33 4.29 -7.46 -4.37
N ILE A 34 4.09 -7.83 -3.09
CA ILE A 34 5.14 -7.78 -2.06
C ILE A 34 5.13 -9.07 -1.24
N LYS A 35 6.24 -9.39 -0.57
CA LYS A 35 6.33 -10.57 0.30
C LYS A 35 5.59 -10.37 1.62
N ARG A 36 5.03 -11.44 2.21
CA ARG A 36 4.26 -11.38 3.48
C ARG A 36 5.02 -10.75 4.65
N HIS A 37 6.34 -10.93 4.68
CA HIS A 37 7.22 -10.47 5.76
C HIS A 37 7.94 -9.15 5.46
N THR A 38 7.66 -8.52 4.31
CA THR A 38 8.26 -7.22 3.97
C THR A 38 7.42 -6.09 4.56
N PRO A 39 8.02 -5.07 5.19
CA PRO A 39 7.28 -3.94 5.73
C PRO A 39 6.53 -3.17 4.65
N LEU A 40 5.35 -2.63 5.01
CA LEU A 40 4.49 -1.87 4.09
C LEU A 40 5.06 -0.49 3.74
N SER A 41 6.08 -0.01 4.45
CA SER A 41 6.85 1.21 4.14
C SER A 41 7.26 1.30 2.66
N LYS A 42 7.72 0.19 2.05
CA LYS A 42 8.12 0.15 0.64
C LYS A 42 6.96 0.42 -0.32
N LEU A 43 5.79 -0.14 -0.03
CA LEU A 43 4.59 0.07 -0.83
C LEU A 43 4.12 1.52 -0.72
N MET A 44 4.08 2.07 0.49
CA MET A 44 3.66 3.45 0.74
C MET A 44 4.55 4.44 0.00
N LYS A 45 5.88 4.29 0.10
CA LYS A 45 6.85 5.12 -0.64
C LYS A 45 6.66 4.97 -2.14
N ALA A 46 6.59 3.74 -2.65
CA ALA A 46 6.41 3.50 -4.08
C ALA A 46 5.10 4.11 -4.62
N TYR A 47 4.02 4.07 -3.85
CA TYR A 47 2.74 4.70 -4.20
C TYR A 47 2.85 6.22 -4.20
N CYS A 48 3.38 6.82 -3.15
CA CYS A 48 3.65 8.26 -3.07
C CYS A 48 4.45 8.76 -4.28
N GLU A 49 5.49 8.03 -4.66
CA GLU A 49 6.33 8.39 -5.80
C GLU A 49 5.69 8.13 -7.17
N ARG A 50 4.69 7.23 -7.26
CA ARG A 50 3.90 7.01 -8.49
C ARG A 50 2.87 8.11 -8.70
N GLN A 51 2.21 8.52 -7.61
CA GLN A 51 1.20 9.57 -7.62
C GLN A 51 1.79 10.98 -7.50
N GLY A 52 3.08 11.13 -7.14
CA GLY A 52 3.67 12.44 -6.84
C GLY A 52 3.14 13.05 -5.53
N LEU A 53 2.68 12.22 -4.60
CA LEU A 53 2.11 12.62 -3.32
C LEU A 53 3.10 12.39 -2.18
N THR A 54 2.97 13.18 -1.11
CA THR A 54 3.78 12.97 0.09
C THR A 54 3.10 12.00 1.06
N ILE A 55 3.86 11.12 1.72
CA ILE A 55 3.33 10.19 2.75
C ILE A 55 2.51 10.93 3.82
N ARG A 56 2.93 12.15 4.19
CA ARG A 56 2.22 12.98 5.18
C ARG A 56 0.83 13.42 4.74
N GLN A 57 0.57 13.48 3.43
CA GLN A 57 -0.71 13.92 2.86
C GLN A 57 -1.71 12.77 2.70
N ILE A 58 -1.26 11.52 2.74
CA ILE A 58 -2.11 10.35 2.51
C ILE A 58 -2.15 9.45 3.75
N ARG A 59 -3.34 8.98 4.12
CA ARG A 59 -3.50 8.02 5.21
C ARG A 59 -3.94 6.70 4.65
N PHE A 60 -3.07 5.69 4.73
CA PHE A 60 -3.41 4.35 4.31
C PHE A 60 -4.28 3.70 5.38
N ARG A 61 -5.46 3.26 4.98
CA ARG A 61 -6.36 2.47 5.83
C ARG A 61 -6.63 1.12 5.19
N PHE A 62 -6.67 0.10 6.03
CA PHE A 62 -7.15 -1.23 5.68
C PHE A 62 -8.30 -1.60 6.62
N ASP A 63 -9.44 -1.94 6.05
CA ASP A 63 -10.65 -2.28 6.82
C ASP A 63 -11.04 -1.19 7.86
N GLY A 64 -10.76 0.07 7.52
CA GLY A 64 -10.96 1.22 8.42
C GLY A 64 -9.84 1.47 9.44
N GLN A 65 -8.92 0.53 9.63
CA GLN A 65 -7.79 0.68 10.55
C GLN A 65 -6.60 1.43 9.88
N PRO A 66 -5.93 2.36 10.57
CA PRO A 66 -4.74 3.00 10.05
C PRO A 66 -3.59 1.99 9.94
N ILE A 67 -2.85 2.07 8.83
CA ILE A 67 -1.67 1.23 8.56
C ILE A 67 -0.40 2.04 8.83
N ASN A 68 0.51 1.46 9.59
CA ASN A 68 1.83 2.02 9.83
C ASN A 68 2.86 1.45 8.86
N GLU A 69 3.97 2.18 8.69
CA GLU A 69 5.05 1.76 7.80
C GLU A 69 5.83 0.54 8.31
N THR A 70 5.78 0.28 9.62
CA THR A 70 6.34 -0.89 10.30
C THR A 70 5.44 -2.13 10.21
N ASP A 71 4.17 -1.96 9.83
CA ASP A 71 3.24 -3.08 9.71
C ASP A 71 3.68 -4.01 8.58
N THR A 72 3.49 -5.31 8.81
CA THR A 72 3.72 -6.33 7.78
C THR A 72 2.39 -6.80 7.21
N PRO A 73 2.36 -7.16 5.91
CA PRO A 73 1.17 -7.68 5.31
C PRO A 73 0.71 -8.99 5.96
N ALA A 74 1.62 -9.85 6.43
CA ALA A 74 1.25 -11.05 7.19
C ALA A 74 0.43 -10.74 8.45
N GLN A 75 0.75 -9.66 9.16
CA GLN A 75 0.14 -9.30 10.43
C GLN A 75 -1.19 -8.57 10.26
N ARG A 76 -1.27 -7.65 9.28
CA ARG A 76 -2.47 -6.84 9.04
C ARG A 76 -3.48 -7.50 8.11
N PHE A 77 -3.03 -8.31 7.17
CA PHE A 77 -3.88 -8.91 6.14
C PHE A 77 -4.10 -10.41 6.45
N ASN A 78 -5.22 -10.70 7.11
CA ASN A 78 -5.66 -12.06 7.44
C ASN A 78 -5.90 -12.88 6.14
N PRO A 79 -5.58 -14.19 6.07
CA PRO A 79 -5.57 -14.94 4.81
C PRO A 79 -6.96 -15.23 4.22
N CYS A 80 -8.04 -14.78 4.86
CA CYS A 80 -9.40 -15.00 4.37
C CYS A 80 -9.82 -14.09 3.20
N SER A 81 -9.13 -12.95 3.01
CA SER A 81 -9.52 -11.95 1.99
C SER A 81 -8.49 -11.88 0.86
N SER A 82 -8.70 -12.60 -0.24
CA SER A 82 -7.74 -12.71 -1.36
C SER A 82 -7.45 -11.38 -2.10
N THR A 83 -8.16 -10.29 -1.82
CA THR A 83 -7.91 -8.97 -2.40
C THR A 83 -8.04 -7.89 -1.33
N TYR A 84 -6.91 -7.30 -0.95
CA TYR A 84 -6.85 -6.25 0.07
C TYR A 84 -6.91 -4.87 -0.59
N PHE A 85 -7.88 -4.05 -0.18
CA PHE A 85 -8.04 -2.66 -0.62
C PHE A 85 -7.42 -1.73 0.42
N LEU A 86 -6.35 -1.02 0.04
CA LEU A 86 -5.82 0.09 0.83
C LEU A 86 -6.46 1.37 0.31
N SER A 87 -7.26 2.04 1.12
CA SER A 87 -7.84 3.34 0.78
C SER A 87 -7.01 4.46 1.39
N CYS A 88 -6.66 5.47 0.58
CA CYS A 88 -5.86 6.63 1.00
C CYS A 88 -6.71 7.76 1.66
N ASN A 89 -7.85 7.46 2.27
CA ASN A 89 -8.89 8.47 2.49
C ASN A 89 -8.79 9.25 3.82
N PRO A 90 -8.62 10.59 3.80
CA PRO A 90 -8.81 11.46 4.96
C PRO A 90 -10.24 12.00 5.13
N LEU A 91 -11.19 11.69 4.22
CA LEU A 91 -12.52 12.33 4.15
C LEU A 91 -13.75 11.39 4.02
N ILE A 92 -13.63 10.06 3.91
CA ILE A 92 -14.80 9.14 3.94
C ILE A 92 -15.08 8.67 5.37
N TRP A 93 -15.37 9.61 6.27
CA TRP A 93 -16.04 9.32 7.54
C TRP A 93 -17.17 10.35 7.74
N LEU A 94 -18.04 10.45 6.74
CA LEU A 94 -19.38 11.01 6.94
C LEU A 94 -20.33 9.81 7.00
N PRO A 95 -20.96 9.55 8.16
CA PRO A 95 -22.07 8.60 8.21
C PRO A 95 -23.21 9.17 7.36
N LEU A 96 -23.69 8.38 6.41
CA LEU A 96 -25.07 8.47 5.96
C LEU A 96 -25.96 7.81 7.01
#